data_AF-A0A2X2TCP7-F1
#
_entry.id   AF-A0A2X2TCP7-F1
#
_cell.length_a   1.000
_cell.length_b   1.000
_cell.length_c   1.000
_cell.angle_alpha   90.00
_cell.angle_beta   90.00
_cell.angle_gamma   90.00
#
_symmetry.space_group_name_H-M   'P 1'
#
loop_
_entity.id
_entity.type
_entity.pdbx_description
1 polymer ?
#
loop_
_entity_poly.entity_id
_entity_poly.type
_entity_poly.pdbx_seq_one_letter_code
_entity_poly.pdbx_strand_id
1 'polypeptide(L)' 'MRQLGEMVVEEPVSGSFSHFAYKYWGPFAGFLSGWNYWVMFVLVGMAELTAGGIYMQYWFPDVPTWTWGGPVLRGD' A
#
# COMPACT_ATOMS: atom_id res chain seq x y z
N MET A 1 -3.62 3.80 -17.50
CA MET A 1 -3.16 5.12 -17.00
C MET A 1 -3.62 6.30 -17.86
N ARG A 2 -3.63 6.20 -19.20
CA ARG A 2 -4.04 7.32 -20.07
C ARG A 2 -5.49 7.81 -19.82
N GLN A 3 -6.46 6.91 -19.72
CA GLN A 3 -7.86 7.28 -19.46
C GLN A 3 -8.07 7.95 -18.09
N LEU A 4 -7.37 7.50 -17.04
CA LEU A 4 -7.37 8.16 -15.74
C LEU A 4 -6.72 9.55 -15.81
N GLY A 5 -5.65 9.70 -16.60
CA GLY A 5 -5.01 10.99 -16.83
C GLY A 5 -5.93 11.98 -17.56
N GLU A 6 -6.69 11.52 -18.55
CA GLU A 6 -7.68 12.35 -19.25
C GLU A 6 -8.79 12.82 -18.28
N MET A 7 -9.29 11.94 -17.40
CA MET A 7 -10.30 12.31 -16.38
C MET A 7 -9.77 13.31 -15.32
N VAL A 8 -8.52 13.19 -14.90
CA VAL A 8 -7.90 14.12 -13.93
C VAL A 8 -7.67 15.50 -14.53
N VAL A 9 -7.37 15.58 -15.84
CA VAL A 9 -7.23 16.86 -16.56
C VAL A 9 -8.59 17.52 -16.76
N GLU A 10 -9.63 16.74 -17.02
CA GLU A 10 -10.99 17.24 -17.22
C GLU A 10 -11.63 17.75 -15.91
N GLU A 11 -11.45 17.03 -14.81
CA GLU A 11 -11.90 17.46 -13.48
C GLU A 11 -10.74 17.46 -12.46
N PRO A 12 -10.08 18.61 -12.25
CA PRO A 12 -9.00 18.74 -11.29
C PRO A 12 -9.56 18.82 -9.86
N VAL A 13 -9.90 17.67 -9.31
CA VAL A 13 -10.28 17.50 -7.90
C VAL A 13 -9.09 16.95 -7.12
N SER A 14 -8.89 17.41 -5.87
CA SER A 14 -7.84 16.83 -5.00
C SER A 14 -8.20 15.44 -4.47
N GLY A 15 -9.34 14.89 -4.89
CA GLY A 15 -9.80 13.57 -4.50
C GLY A 15 -8.98 12.46 -5.15
N SER A 16 -8.78 11.35 -4.42
CA SER A 16 -8.18 10.12 -4.95
C SER A 16 -9.06 9.49 -6.05
N PHE A 17 -8.56 8.50 -6.79
CA PHE A 17 -9.32 7.80 -7.84
C PHE A 17 -10.68 7.25 -7.37
N SER A 18 -10.80 6.95 -6.07
CA SER A 18 -12.05 6.57 -5.41
C SER A 18 -13.15 7.64 -5.49
N HIS A 19 -12.79 8.91 -5.64
CA HIS A 19 -13.72 10.02 -5.89
C HIS A 19 -14.42 9.89 -7.25
N PHE A 20 -13.67 9.55 -8.30
CA PHE A 20 -14.25 9.29 -9.62
C PHE A 20 -15.14 8.03 -9.59
N ALA A 21 -14.72 6.97 -8.88
CA ALA A 21 -15.56 5.79 -8.69
C ALA A 21 -16.88 6.10 -7.95
N TYR A 22 -16.83 6.97 -6.94
CA TYR A 22 -18.02 7.44 -6.22
C TYR A 22 -18.96 8.24 -7.12
N LYS A 23 -18.40 9.15 -7.94
CA LYS A 23 -19.15 10.08 -8.79
C LYS A 23 -19.80 9.39 -10.00
N TYR A 24 -19.06 8.54 -10.71
CA TYR A 24 -19.55 7.92 -11.96
C TYR A 24 -20.25 6.58 -11.75
N TRP A 25 -19.91 5.86 -10.68
CA TRP A 25 -20.35 4.47 -10.48
C TRP A 25 -21.19 4.27 -9.21
N GLY A 26 -21.23 5.29 -8.35
CA GLY A 26 -22.09 5.36 -7.18
C GLY A 26 -21.39 5.04 -5.85
N PRO A 27 -22.13 5.14 -4.73
CA PRO A 27 -21.52 5.15 -3.39
C PRO A 27 -20.75 3.88 -3.04
N PHE A 28 -21.26 2.72 -3.46
CA PHE A 28 -20.66 1.42 -3.19
C PHE A 28 -19.30 1.23 -3.90
N ALA A 29 -19.20 1.66 -5.16
CA ALA A 29 -17.97 1.56 -5.93
C ALA A 29 -16.88 2.50 -5.39
N GLY A 30 -17.26 3.70 -4.93
CA GLY A 30 -16.37 4.60 -4.21
C GLY A 30 -15.85 3.99 -2.90
N PHE A 31 -16.72 3.34 -2.11
CA PHE A 31 -16.31 2.65 -0.89
C PHE A 31 -15.37 1.47 -1.17
N LEU A 32 -15.71 0.60 -2.12
CA LEU A 32 -14.90 -0.58 -2.45
C LEU A 32 -13.52 -0.19 -2.97
N SER A 33 -13.43 0.83 -3.83
CA SER A 33 -12.14 1.31 -4.35
C SER A 33 -11.25 1.91 -3.27
N GLY A 34 -11.82 2.68 -2.33
CA GLY A 34 -11.08 3.19 -1.18
C GLY A 34 -10.58 2.07 -0.26
N TRP A 35 -11.45 1.09 0.02
CA TRP A 35 -11.09 -0.06 0.84
C TRP A 35 -10.02 -0.94 0.20
N ASN A 36 -10.12 -1.18 -1.12
CA ASN A 36 -9.11 -1.92 -1.87
C ASN A 36 -7.73 -1.25 -1.79
N TYR A 37 -7.69 0.06 -1.92
CA TYR A 37 -6.45 0.84 -1.81
C TYR A 37 -5.82 0.74 -0.42
N TRP A 38 -6.63 0.84 0.64
CA TRP A 38 -6.15 0.68 2.01
C TRP A 38 -5.58 -0.73 2.27
N VAL A 39 -6.28 -1.78 1.83
CA VAL A 39 -5.79 -3.17 1.97
C VAL A 39 -4.49 -3.38 1.20
N MET A 40 -4.37 -2.85 -0.01
CA MET A 40 -3.12 -2.93 -0.78
C MET A 40 -1.96 -2.26 -0.05
N PHE A 41 -2.18 -1.10 0.58
CA PHE A 41 -1.13 -0.45 1.36
C PHE A 41 -0.67 -1.28 2.56
N VAL A 42 -1.60 -1.92 3.28
CA VAL A 42 -1.24 -2.81 4.39
C VAL A 42 -0.42 -4.00 3.89
N LEU A 43 -0.85 -4.63 2.80
CA LEU A 43 -0.14 -5.77 2.21
C LEU A 43 1.27 -5.40 1.73
N VAL A 44 1.40 -4.28 1.01
CA VAL A 44 2.69 -3.78 0.55
C VAL A 44 3.59 -3.42 1.73
N GLY A 45 3.06 -2.73 2.74
CA GLY A 45 3.84 -2.38 3.93
C GLY A 45 4.41 -3.61 4.65
N MET A 46 3.63 -4.68 4.80
CA MET A 46 4.11 -5.93 5.40
C MET A 46 5.17 -6.62 4.53
N ALA A 47 5.00 -6.59 3.21
CA ALA A 47 5.99 -7.13 2.27
C ALA A 47 7.30 -6.34 2.31
N GLU A 48 7.24 -5.01 2.34
CA GLU A 48 8.41 -4.12 2.44
C GLU A 48 9.13 -4.29 3.78
N LEU A 49 8.42 -4.43 4.89
CA LEU A 49 9.01 -4.70 6.20
C LEU A 49 9.76 -6.05 6.22
N THR A 50 9.17 -7.08 5.62
CA THR A 50 9.80 -8.41 5.53
C THR A 50 11.04 -8.38 4.64
N ALA A 51 10.95 -7.75 3.47
CA ALA A 51 12.07 -7.59 2.56
C ALA A 51 13.20 -6.76 3.20
N GLY A 52 12.84 -5.66 3.89
CA GLY A 52 13.78 -4.84 4.64
C GLY A 52 14.51 -5.64 5.71
N GLY A 53 13.80 -6.48 6.48
CA GLY A 53 14.42 -7.36 7.48
C GLY A 53 15.45 -8.32 6.87
N ILE A 54 15.14 -8.93 5.73
CA ILE A 54 16.05 -9.83 5.01
C ILE A 54 17.27 -9.05 4.48
N TYR A 55 17.06 -7.88 3.86
CA TYR A 55 18.15 -7.07 3.34
C TYR A 55 19.08 -6.57 4.44
N MET A 56 18.54 -6.15 5.59
CA MET A 56 19.36 -5.69 6.71
C MET A 56 20.20 -6.83 7.30
N GLN A 57 19.68 -8.06 7.34
CA GLN A 57 20.47 -9.24 7.73
C GLN A 57 21.60 -9.58 6.74
N TYR A 58 21.40 -9.33 5.45
CA TYR A 58 22.43 -9.56 4.44
C TYR A 58 23.65 -8.64 4.63
N TRP A 59 23.43 -7.36 4.98
CA TRP A 59 24.51 -6.38 5.16
C TRP A 59 25.06 -6.33 6.59
N PHE A 60 24.24 -6.60 7.61
CA PHE A 60 24.60 -6.55 9.03
C PHE A 60 24.22 -7.85 9.74
N PRO A 61 24.98 -8.94 9.55
CA PRO A 61 24.67 -10.26 10.11
C PRO A 61 24.77 -10.30 11.65
N ASP A 62 25.55 -9.40 12.25
CA ASP A 62 25.75 -9.34 13.72
C ASP A 62 24.64 -8.56 14.45
N VAL A 63 23.76 -7.84 13.73
CA VAL A 63 22.65 -7.12 14.35
C VAL A 63 21.42 -8.02 14.36
N PRO A 64 20.88 -8.38 15.54
CA PRO A 64 19.73 -9.25 15.64
C PRO A 64 18.50 -8.71 14.90
N THR A 65 17.77 -9.58 14.22
CA THR A 65 16.57 -9.23 13.42
C THR A 65 15.50 -8.50 14.24
N TRP A 66 15.43 -8.75 15.56
CA TRP A 66 14.47 -8.14 16.49
C TRP A 66 14.61 -6.62 16.65
N THR A 67 15.77 -6.06 16.30
CA THR A 67 16.02 -4.61 16.36
C THR A 67 15.36 -3.89 15.17
N TRP A 68 15.15 -4.58 14.05
CA TRP A 68 14.66 -4.01 12.79
C TRP A 68 13.19 -4.31 12.51
N GLY A 69 12.72 -5.48 12.93
CA GLY A 69 11.33 -5.90 12.82
C GLY A 69 10.95 -6.68 14.07
N GLY A 70 9.82 -6.32 14.67
CA GLY A 70 9.32 -6.94 15.91
C GLY A 70 9.28 -8.48 15.88
N PRO A 71 9.07 -9.10 17.06
CA PRO A 71 9.53 -10.43 17.45
C PRO A 71 8.76 -11.58 16.80
N VAL A 72 8.73 -11.68 15.47
CA VAL A 72 7.80 -12.59 14.77
C VAL A 72 8.44 -13.82 14.11
N LEU A 73 9.73 -14.11 14.30
CA LEU A 73 10.37 -15.26 13.65
C LEU A 73 11.41 -16.00 14.52
N ARG A 74 11.07 -16.34 15.77
CA ARG A 74 11.80 -17.36 16.53
C ARG A 74 10.87 -18.49 16.93
N GLY A 75 10.59 -19.37 15.97
CA GLY A 75 10.25 -20.76 16.25
C GLY A 75 11.16 -21.56 15.33
N ASP A 76 12.46 -21.54 15.59
CA ASP A 76 13.19 -22.62 16.25
C ASP A 76 14.56 -22.15 16.81
#